data_AF-A0A7S1Y999-F1
#
_entry.id   AF-A0A7S1Y999-F1
#
_cell.length_a   1.000
_cell.length_b   1.000
_cell.length_c   1.000
_cell.angle_alpha   90.00
_cell.angle_beta   90.00
_cell.angle_gamma   90.00
#
_symmetry.space_group_name_H-M   'P 1'
#
loop_
_entity.id
_entity.type
_entity.pdbx_description
1 polymer ?
#
loop_
_entity_poly.entity_id
_entity_poly.type
_entity_poly.pdbx_seq_one_letter_code
_entity_poly.pdbx_strand_id
1 'polypeptide(L)'
;TIFLPLFSSCSGIERLVDKTSADTMGPRLSTLTLSLAPYVGLGTLIQYCRSSKNFDLNDAVEITPLQRKALLVHFAYFIAVPIMIEVFPDAPGIDFLVGSQPNPCNGAFMMQCLAAENFFVTSTALGFLLSQTSVPRWALMTPFAQLAWNLKNHLAWWFLGSTFAPEGPFPFAVVDMFIIWPITAIYGHHFLNAKKVEKKKD
;
A
#
# COMPACT_ATOMS: atom_id res chain seq x y z
N THR A 1 -5.30 -63.98 -13.88
CA THR A 1 -4.69 -64.59 -12.67
C THR A 1 -3.31 -63.98 -12.50
N ILE A 2 -2.91 -63.21 -11.50
CA ILE A 2 -3.42 -62.83 -10.18
C ILE A 2 -2.64 -61.56 -9.74
N PHE A 3 -3.37 -60.58 -9.17
CA PHE A 3 -3.08 -59.65 -8.06
C PHE A 3 -1.81 -58.75 -7.97
N LEU A 4 -2.06 -57.42 -7.95
CA LEU A 4 -1.66 -56.51 -6.85
C LEU A 4 -2.55 -56.82 -5.62
N PRO A 5 -2.13 -56.62 -4.34
CA PRO A 5 -1.62 -55.33 -3.84
C PRO A 5 -0.54 -55.38 -2.74
N LEU A 6 0.28 -54.33 -2.65
CA LEU A 6 1.04 -53.99 -1.45
C LEU A 6 0.58 -52.59 -0.99
N PHE A 7 -0.51 -52.56 -0.24
CA PHE A 7 -0.81 -51.46 0.67
C PHE A 7 -0.17 -51.82 2.01
N SER A 8 1.01 -51.26 2.29
CA SER A 8 1.51 -51.15 3.66
C SER A 8 0.98 -49.84 4.24
N SER A 9 0.38 -49.95 5.42
CA SER A 9 -0.32 -48.88 6.13
C SER A 9 0.57 -47.65 6.36
N CYS A 10 0.12 -46.51 5.87
CA CYS A 10 0.69 -45.21 6.21
C CYS A 10 -0.14 -44.57 7.33
N SER A 11 -0.02 -45.10 8.56
CA SER A 11 -0.65 -44.51 9.75
C SER A 11 0.05 -43.24 10.27
N GLY A 12 0.93 -42.64 9.45
CA GLY A 12 1.69 -41.42 9.79
C GLY A 12 1.25 -40.15 9.04
N ILE A 13 0.38 -40.24 8.03
CA ILE A 13 0.01 -39.08 7.20
C ILE A 13 -1.05 -38.20 7.87
N GLU A 14 -1.97 -38.79 8.64
CA GLU A 14 -3.07 -38.04 9.28
C GLU A 14 -2.58 -37.07 10.38
N ARG A 15 -1.49 -37.39 11.10
CA ARG A 15 -0.93 -36.49 12.13
C ARG A 15 -0.05 -35.37 11.59
N LEU A 16 0.44 -35.47 10.35
CA LEU A 16 1.22 -34.41 9.71
C LEU A 16 0.32 -33.36 9.05
N VAL A 17 -0.84 -33.77 8.53
CA VAL A 17 -1.79 -32.83 7.90
C VAL A 17 -2.45 -31.90 8.92
N ASP A 18 -2.74 -32.38 10.14
CA ASP A 18 -3.39 -31.57 11.18
C ASP A 18 -2.46 -30.59 11.91
N LYS A 19 -1.15 -30.89 12.03
CA LYS A 19 -0.20 -29.93 12.63
C LYS A 19 0.17 -28.79 11.69
N THR A 20 0.27 -29.07 10.39
CA THR A 20 0.68 -28.06 9.39
C THR A 20 -0.43 -27.04 9.09
N SER A 21 -1.70 -27.40 9.27
CA SER A 21 -2.84 -26.49 9.04
C SER A 21 -3.00 -25.45 10.15
N ALA A 22 -2.81 -25.84 11.42
CA ALA A 22 -2.90 -24.95 12.56
C ALA A 22 -1.70 -23.97 12.65
N ASP A 23 -0.49 -24.46 12.41
CA ASP A 23 0.74 -23.64 12.44
C ASP A 23 0.81 -22.60 11.30
N THR A 24 0.07 -22.81 10.21
CA THR A 24 -0.02 -21.85 9.08
C THR A 24 -1.21 -20.90 9.18
N MET A 25 -2.21 -21.18 10.02
CA MET A 25 -3.43 -20.38 10.11
C MET A 25 -3.21 -19.03 10.80
N GLY A 26 -2.37 -18.98 11.84
CA GLY A 26 -2.02 -17.74 12.54
C GLY A 26 -1.39 -16.68 11.62
N PRO A 27 -0.28 -16.98 10.93
CA PRO A 27 0.35 -16.04 9.98
C PRO A 27 -0.58 -15.62 8.84
N ARG A 28 -1.42 -16.54 8.32
CA ARG A 28 -2.41 -16.24 7.28
C ARG A 28 -3.49 -15.27 7.78
N LEU A 29 -3.99 -15.46 8.99
CA LEU A 29 -4.98 -14.57 9.60
C LEU A 29 -4.41 -13.18 9.87
N SER A 30 -3.17 -13.09 10.35
CA SER A 30 -2.46 -11.80 10.50
C SER A 30 -2.28 -11.10 9.15
N THR A 31 -1.87 -11.83 8.11
CA THR A 31 -1.73 -11.31 6.74
C THR A 31 -3.05 -10.77 6.21
N LEU A 32 -4.13 -11.54 6.38
CA LEU A 32 -5.47 -11.14 5.96
C LEU A 32 -5.92 -9.87 6.71
N THR A 33 -5.76 -9.84 8.03
CA THR A 33 -6.17 -8.71 8.86
C THR A 33 -5.43 -7.43 8.48
N LEU A 34 -4.11 -7.50 8.30
CA LEU A 34 -3.30 -6.38 7.79
C LEU A 34 -3.76 -5.94 6.41
N SER A 35 -3.98 -6.88 5.50
CA SER A 35 -4.37 -6.58 4.13
C SER A 35 -5.74 -5.91 4.05
N LEU A 36 -6.64 -6.20 4.99
CA LEU A 36 -7.95 -5.58 5.10
C LEU A 36 -7.92 -4.20 5.74
N ALA A 37 -6.92 -3.88 6.58
CA ALA A 37 -6.88 -2.62 7.32
C ALA A 37 -6.99 -1.36 6.44
N PRO A 38 -6.30 -1.23 5.28
CA PRO A 38 -6.49 -0.08 4.40
C PRO A 38 -7.92 0.04 3.85
N TYR A 39 -8.53 -1.09 3.47
CA TYR A 39 -9.90 -1.12 2.96
C TYR A 39 -10.92 -0.73 4.04
N VAL A 40 -10.74 -1.22 5.26
CA VAL A 40 -11.59 -0.85 6.40
C VAL A 40 -11.46 0.63 6.72
N GLY A 41 -10.23 1.18 6.70
CA GLY A 41 -10.00 2.62 6.91
C GLY A 41 -10.71 3.49 5.88
N LEU A 42 -10.54 3.17 4.58
CA LEU A 42 -11.22 3.88 3.49
C LEU A 42 -12.74 3.72 3.57
N GLY A 43 -13.23 2.49 3.78
CA GLY A 43 -14.66 2.21 3.89
C GLY A 43 -15.31 2.99 5.03
N THR A 44 -14.64 3.08 6.17
CA THR A 44 -15.08 3.87 7.32
C THR A 44 -15.12 5.36 6.99
N LEU A 45 -14.11 5.89 6.30
CA LEU A 45 -14.08 7.29 5.87
C LEU A 45 -15.20 7.61 4.87
N ILE A 46 -15.45 6.73 3.90
CA ILE A 46 -16.56 6.84 2.95
C ILE A 46 -17.89 6.86 3.69
N GLN A 47 -18.09 5.93 4.63
CA GLN A 47 -19.31 5.84 5.41
C GLN A 47 -19.51 7.09 6.28
N TYR A 48 -18.44 7.58 6.91
CA TYR A 48 -18.45 8.83 7.66
C TYR A 48 -18.93 10.00 6.79
N CYS A 49 -18.37 10.17 5.60
CA CYS A 49 -18.78 11.23 4.67
C CYS A 49 -20.26 11.11 4.28
N ARG A 50 -20.73 9.90 3.94
CA ARG A 50 -22.14 9.67 3.58
C ARG A 50 -23.13 9.96 4.72
N SER A 51 -22.72 9.72 5.96
CA SER A 51 -23.55 10.00 7.14
C SER A 51 -23.52 11.47 7.59
N SER A 52 -22.52 12.24 7.15
CA SER A 52 -22.32 13.62 7.59
C SER A 52 -22.91 14.62 6.62
N LYS A 53 -23.71 15.58 7.14
CA LYS A 53 -24.25 16.68 6.33
C LYS A 53 -23.19 17.67 5.84
N ASN A 54 -22.01 17.67 6.47
CA ASN A 54 -20.96 18.64 6.18
C ASN A 54 -19.98 18.17 5.10
N PHE A 55 -19.91 16.86 4.84
CA PHE A 55 -18.88 16.22 4.02
C PHE A 55 -19.49 15.42 2.86
N ASP A 56 -20.10 16.10 1.88
CA ASP A 56 -20.52 15.44 0.64
C ASP A 56 -19.28 15.06 -0.20
N LEU A 57 -19.26 13.81 -0.68
CA LEU A 57 -18.20 13.26 -1.51
C LEU A 57 -18.13 13.92 -2.89
N ASN A 58 -19.25 14.45 -3.38
CA ASN A 58 -19.35 15.12 -4.67
C ASN A 58 -19.06 16.63 -4.60
N ASP A 59 -18.86 17.17 -3.40
CA ASP A 59 -18.47 18.58 -3.25
C ASP A 59 -17.13 18.81 -3.96
N ALA A 60 -17.11 19.85 -4.82
CA ALA A 60 -15.86 20.35 -5.37
C ALA A 60 -15.09 21.08 -4.26
N VAL A 61 -13.86 20.65 -4.01
CA VAL A 61 -12.97 21.21 -3.01
C VAL A 61 -11.73 21.77 -3.65
N GLU A 62 -11.29 22.93 -3.17
CA GLU A 62 -10.06 23.56 -3.64
C GLU A 62 -8.83 22.76 -3.18
N ILE A 63 -7.81 22.68 -4.04
CA ILE A 63 -6.50 22.16 -3.67
C ILE A 63 -5.67 23.33 -3.13
N THR A 64 -5.36 23.32 -1.83
CA THR A 64 -4.57 24.39 -1.21
C THR A 64 -3.10 24.35 -1.69
N PRO A 65 -2.35 25.47 -1.58
CA PRO A 65 -0.93 25.49 -1.91
C PRO A 65 -0.10 24.46 -1.11
N LEU A 66 -0.44 24.25 0.17
CA LEU A 66 0.23 23.25 1.00
C LEU A 66 -0.07 21.83 0.52
N GLN A 67 -1.33 21.53 0.20
CA GLN A 67 -1.71 20.23 -0.36
C GLN A 67 -1.05 20.00 -1.73
N ARG A 68 -0.95 21.04 -2.57
CA ARG A 68 -0.26 20.97 -3.87
C ARG A 68 1.22 20.63 -3.70
N LYS A 69 1.90 21.22 -2.72
CA LYS A 69 3.29 20.85 -2.38
C LYS A 69 3.39 19.40 -1.91
N ALA A 70 2.47 18.94 -1.06
CA ALA A 70 2.43 17.56 -0.62
C ALA A 70 2.17 16.58 -1.79
N LEU A 71 1.24 16.91 -2.70
CA LEU A 71 0.99 16.13 -3.92
C LEU A 71 2.23 16.05 -4.80
N LEU A 72 2.96 17.16 -4.97
CA LEU A 72 4.20 17.18 -5.75
C LEU A 72 5.28 16.29 -5.14
N VAL A 73 5.52 16.37 -3.82
CA VAL A 73 6.49 15.52 -3.13
C VAL A 73 6.07 14.06 -3.22
N HIS A 74 4.79 13.76 -3.01
CA HIS A 74 4.26 12.40 -3.08
C HIS A 74 4.41 11.82 -4.50
N PHE A 75 4.05 12.61 -5.51
CA PHE A 75 4.21 12.27 -6.92
C PHE A 75 5.68 11.97 -7.28
N ALA A 76 6.60 12.87 -6.91
CA ALA A 76 8.02 12.71 -7.19
C ALA A 76 8.61 11.48 -6.50
N TYR A 77 8.22 11.21 -5.25
CA TYR A 77 8.63 10.02 -4.52
C TYR A 77 8.20 8.74 -5.26
N PHE A 78 6.95 8.67 -5.71
CA PHE A 78 6.42 7.51 -6.44
C PHE A 78 6.99 7.34 -7.85
N ILE A 79 7.52 8.38 -8.48
CA ILE A 79 8.27 8.29 -9.74
C ILE A 79 9.70 7.80 -9.52
N ALA A 80 10.35 8.27 -8.46
CA ALA A 80 11.74 7.93 -8.19
C ALA A 80 11.92 6.44 -7.93
N VAL A 81 10.95 5.80 -7.24
CA VAL A 81 11.06 4.39 -6.85
C VAL A 81 11.17 3.44 -8.05
N PRO A 82 10.27 3.44 -9.05
CA PRO A 82 10.43 2.62 -10.26
C PRO A 82 11.73 2.89 -11.02
N ILE A 83 12.12 4.16 -11.17
CA ILE A 83 13.37 4.52 -11.88
C ILE A 83 14.59 3.92 -11.17
N MET A 84 14.63 4.02 -9.83
CA MET A 84 15.69 3.43 -9.04
C MET A 84 15.74 1.90 -9.15
N ILE A 85 14.59 1.24 -9.20
CA ILE A 85 14.50 -0.23 -9.25
C ILE A 85 14.80 -0.78 -10.64
N GLU A 86 14.28 -0.15 -11.69
CA GLU A 86 14.32 -0.67 -13.06
C GLU A 86 15.50 -0.15 -13.88
N VAL A 87 15.86 1.12 -13.72
CA VAL A 87 16.87 1.79 -14.56
C VAL A 87 18.24 1.83 -13.90
N PHE A 88 18.27 1.99 -12.57
CA PHE A 88 19.52 2.10 -11.80
C PHE A 88 19.62 1.03 -10.71
N PRO A 89 19.44 -0.27 -11.03
CA PRO A 89 19.48 -1.33 -10.02
C PRO A 89 20.81 -1.43 -9.28
N ASP A 90 21.89 -0.92 -9.88
CA ASP A 90 23.25 -0.92 -9.34
C ASP A 90 23.64 0.40 -8.65
N ALA A 91 22.73 1.37 -8.53
CA ALA A 91 23.07 2.63 -7.86
C ALA A 91 23.41 2.38 -6.38
N PRO A 92 24.35 3.15 -5.79
CA PRO A 92 24.78 2.94 -4.42
C PRO A 92 23.60 2.93 -3.44
N GLY A 93 23.47 1.85 -2.68
CA GLY A 93 22.41 1.66 -1.69
C GLY A 93 21.10 1.09 -2.24
N ILE A 94 20.95 0.87 -3.55
CA ILE A 94 19.75 0.22 -4.10
C ILE A 94 19.64 -1.24 -3.63
N ASP A 95 20.75 -1.98 -3.62
CA ASP A 95 20.86 -3.32 -3.04
C ASP A 95 20.39 -3.37 -1.58
N PHE A 96 20.67 -2.32 -0.82
CA PHE A 96 20.22 -2.15 0.56
C PHE A 96 18.73 -1.76 0.68
N LEU A 97 18.15 -1.14 -0.35
CA LEU A 97 16.76 -0.71 -0.39
C LEU A 97 15.81 -1.81 -0.90
N VAL A 98 16.21 -2.57 -1.92
CA VAL A 98 15.35 -3.56 -2.60
C VAL A 98 15.83 -5.00 -2.49
N GLY A 99 16.99 -5.24 -1.88
CA GLY A 99 17.61 -6.56 -1.81
C GLY A 99 18.25 -6.98 -3.13
N SER A 100 18.69 -8.24 -3.20
CA SER A 100 19.27 -8.79 -4.43
C SER A 100 18.23 -8.92 -5.54
N GLN A 101 18.59 -8.54 -6.77
CA GLN A 101 17.71 -8.70 -7.93
C GLN A 101 17.41 -10.19 -8.17
N PRO A 102 16.13 -10.61 -8.11
CA PRO A 102 15.75 -11.99 -8.33
C PRO A 102 15.83 -12.35 -9.83
N ASN A 103 16.15 -13.61 -10.11
CA ASN A 103 16.13 -14.19 -11.46
C ASN A 103 14.76 -13.93 -12.14
N PRO A 104 14.68 -13.49 -13.42
CA PRO A 104 13.44 -13.07 -14.08
C PRO A 104 12.32 -14.12 -14.13
N CYS A 105 12.62 -15.41 -13.88
CA CYS A 105 11.63 -16.48 -13.77
C CYS A 105 11.12 -16.72 -12.34
N ASN A 106 11.56 -15.92 -11.36
CA ASN A 106 11.24 -16.07 -9.94
C ASN A 106 10.02 -15.22 -9.57
N GLY A 107 9.14 -15.74 -8.70
CA GLY A 107 8.00 -14.99 -8.17
C GLY A 107 8.40 -13.67 -7.49
N ALA A 108 9.61 -13.58 -6.96
CA ALA A 108 10.16 -12.32 -6.43
C ALA A 108 10.32 -11.23 -7.51
N PHE A 109 10.71 -11.59 -8.74
CA PHE A 109 10.80 -10.64 -9.87
C PHE A 109 9.41 -10.14 -10.26
N MET A 110 8.43 -11.06 -10.36
CA MET A 110 7.03 -10.69 -10.64
C MET A 110 6.45 -9.76 -9.56
N MET A 111 6.80 -9.98 -8.29
CA MET A 111 6.37 -9.11 -7.18
C MET A 111 7.02 -7.71 -7.25
N GLN A 112 8.27 -7.60 -7.69
CA GLN A 112 8.93 -6.31 -7.93
C GLN A 112 8.28 -5.54 -9.09
N CYS A 113 8.00 -6.21 -10.21
CA CYS A 113 7.27 -5.60 -11.32
C CYS A 113 5.87 -5.13 -10.91
N LEU A 114 5.13 -5.96 -10.15
CA LEU A 114 3.80 -5.59 -9.64
C LEU A 114 3.86 -4.39 -8.68
N ALA A 115 4.92 -4.30 -7.86
CA ALA A 115 5.14 -3.13 -7.02
C ALA A 115 5.41 -1.87 -7.88
N ALA A 116 6.28 -1.97 -8.89
CA ALA A 116 6.59 -0.88 -9.81
C ALA A 116 5.35 -0.39 -10.58
N GLU A 117 4.50 -1.30 -11.07
CA GLU A 117 3.22 -0.96 -11.69
C GLU A 117 2.30 -0.18 -10.73
N ASN A 118 2.23 -0.59 -9.46
CA ASN A 118 1.46 0.14 -8.46
C ASN A 118 2.02 1.56 -8.20
N PHE A 119 3.35 1.71 -8.19
CA PHE A 119 4.00 3.01 -8.09
C PHE A 119 3.69 3.90 -9.30
N PHE A 120 3.68 3.34 -10.51
CA PHE A 120 3.31 4.03 -11.75
C PHE A 120 1.84 4.49 -11.75
N VAL A 121 0.89 3.60 -11.43
CA VAL A 121 -0.54 3.95 -11.39
C VAL A 121 -0.80 5.03 -10.35
N THR A 122 -0.18 4.90 -9.18
CA THR A 122 -0.31 5.87 -8.09
C THR A 122 0.25 7.22 -8.48
N SER A 123 1.48 7.29 -9.00
CA SER A 123 2.09 8.55 -9.44
C SER A 123 1.24 9.21 -10.54
N THR A 124 0.74 8.44 -11.50
CA THR A 124 -0.16 8.97 -12.54
C THR A 124 -1.40 9.62 -11.94
N ALA A 125 -2.06 8.97 -10.97
CA ALA A 125 -3.24 9.52 -10.31
C ALA A 125 -2.92 10.79 -9.49
N LEU A 126 -1.79 10.80 -8.77
CA LEU A 126 -1.31 11.98 -8.03
C LEU A 126 -0.98 13.15 -8.97
N GLY A 127 -0.38 12.87 -10.13
CA GLY A 127 -0.07 13.85 -11.18
C GLY A 127 -1.35 14.47 -11.76
N PHE A 128 -2.38 13.67 -11.99
CA PHE A 128 -3.68 14.19 -12.40
C PHE A 128 -4.28 15.12 -11.33
N LEU A 129 -4.29 14.72 -10.06
CA LEU A 129 -4.76 15.61 -8.98
C LEU A 129 -3.95 16.91 -8.90
N LEU A 130 -2.63 16.82 -9.05
CA LEU A 130 -1.73 17.98 -9.03
C LEU A 130 -2.05 18.99 -10.14
N SER A 131 -2.52 18.52 -11.30
CA SER A 131 -2.89 19.39 -12.43
C SER A 131 -4.18 20.18 -12.23
N GLN A 132 -4.99 19.83 -11.22
CA GLN A 132 -6.28 20.47 -10.97
C GLN A 132 -6.18 21.60 -9.95
N THR A 133 -7.08 22.57 -10.01
CA THR A 133 -7.24 23.62 -8.98
C THR A 133 -8.31 23.25 -7.95
N SER A 134 -9.31 22.49 -8.37
CA SER A 134 -10.32 21.88 -7.53
C SER A 134 -10.65 20.47 -8.00
N VAL A 135 -11.07 19.61 -7.08
CA VAL A 135 -11.42 18.22 -7.35
C VAL A 135 -12.65 17.84 -6.54
N PRO A 136 -13.46 16.85 -6.98
CA PRO A 136 -14.48 16.31 -6.10
C PRO A 136 -13.81 15.68 -4.87
N ARG A 137 -14.42 15.82 -3.69
CA ARG A 137 -13.86 15.36 -2.42
C ARG A 137 -13.48 13.87 -2.43
N TRP A 138 -14.24 13.03 -3.12
CA TRP A 138 -13.90 11.60 -3.27
C TRP A 138 -12.54 11.39 -3.94
N ALA A 139 -12.09 12.27 -4.83
CA ALA A 139 -10.81 12.12 -5.51
C ALA A 139 -9.63 12.33 -4.54
N LEU A 140 -9.85 13.02 -3.41
CA LEU A 140 -8.87 13.10 -2.33
C LEU A 140 -8.72 11.76 -1.58
N MET A 141 -9.61 10.79 -1.77
CA MET A 141 -9.45 9.46 -1.18
C MET A 141 -8.32 8.66 -1.84
N THR A 142 -7.96 8.96 -3.08
CA THR A 142 -6.87 8.28 -3.79
C THR A 142 -5.54 8.40 -3.03
N PRO A 143 -5.05 9.59 -2.65
CA PRO A 143 -3.86 9.67 -1.83
C PRO A 143 -4.04 9.01 -0.45
N PHE A 144 -5.23 9.07 0.18
CA PHE A 144 -5.44 8.33 1.44
C PHE A 144 -5.35 6.81 1.28
N ALA A 145 -5.82 6.26 0.17
CA ALA A 145 -5.77 4.84 -0.10
C ALA A 145 -4.32 4.35 -0.19
N GLN A 146 -3.50 5.11 -0.90
CA GLN A 146 -2.06 4.90 -0.98
C GLN A 146 -1.45 4.95 0.44
N LEU A 147 -1.69 6.03 1.19
CA LEU A 147 -1.06 6.20 2.50
C LEU A 147 -1.49 5.13 3.51
N ALA A 148 -2.76 4.69 3.46
CA ALA A 148 -3.24 3.59 4.27
C ALA A 148 -2.51 2.28 3.95
N TRP A 149 -2.18 2.06 2.67
CA TRP A 149 -1.35 0.92 2.26
C TRP A 149 0.08 1.02 2.80
N ASN A 150 0.69 2.20 2.75
CA ASN A 150 2.02 2.40 3.35
C ASN A 150 1.99 2.25 4.87
N LEU A 151 0.94 2.73 5.54
CA LEU A 151 0.77 2.53 6.97
C LEU A 151 0.65 1.04 7.33
N LYS A 152 -0.06 0.24 6.53
CA LYS A 152 -0.06 -1.23 6.68
C LYS A 152 1.36 -1.80 6.60
N ASN A 153 2.14 -1.37 5.60
CA ASN A 153 3.52 -1.84 5.44
C ASN A 153 4.37 -1.45 6.65
N HIS A 154 4.31 -0.19 7.10
CA HIS A 154 4.96 0.27 8.33
C HIS A 154 4.57 -0.57 9.56
N LEU A 155 3.29 -0.90 9.71
CA LEU A 155 2.83 -1.73 10.82
C LEU A 155 3.39 -3.16 10.74
N ALA A 156 3.38 -3.76 9.56
CA ALA A 156 3.94 -5.09 9.33
C ALA A 156 5.44 -5.11 9.65
N TRP A 157 6.15 -4.09 9.17
CA TRP A 157 7.58 -3.91 9.32
C TRP A 157 8.02 -3.73 10.79
N TRP A 158 7.34 -2.87 11.56
CA TRP A 158 7.73 -2.58 12.95
C TRP A 158 7.14 -3.53 13.99
N PHE A 159 5.87 -3.93 13.84
CA PHE A 159 5.15 -4.61 14.92
C PHE A 159 5.01 -6.11 14.71
N LEU A 160 5.19 -6.60 13.48
CA LEU A 160 5.07 -8.03 13.17
C LEU A 160 6.41 -8.69 12.79
N GLY A 161 7.49 -7.91 12.83
CA GLY A 161 8.88 -8.36 12.81
C GLY A 161 9.26 -9.16 11.57
N SER A 162 10.28 -10.02 11.70
CA SER A 162 10.84 -10.88 10.64
C SER A 162 9.83 -11.84 10.00
N THR A 163 8.63 -11.99 10.58
CA THR A 163 7.55 -12.80 9.98
C THR A 163 7.03 -12.17 8.68
N PHE A 164 7.05 -10.84 8.58
CA PHE A 164 6.51 -10.08 7.44
C PHE A 164 7.47 -9.00 6.90
N ALA A 165 8.52 -8.69 7.67
CA ALA A 165 9.62 -7.85 7.24
C ALA A 165 10.54 -8.60 6.26
N PRO A 166 11.05 -7.95 5.20
CA PRO A 166 12.24 -8.46 4.51
C PRO A 166 13.39 -8.65 5.51
N GLU A 167 14.22 -9.68 5.33
CA GLU A 167 15.40 -9.88 6.19
C GLU A 167 16.38 -8.71 6.03
N GLY A 168 16.47 -7.83 7.03
CA GLY A 168 17.44 -6.75 7.05
C GLY A 168 16.96 -5.47 7.75
N PRO A 169 17.88 -4.54 8.05
CA PRO A 169 17.55 -3.31 8.77
C PRO A 169 16.67 -2.40 7.90
N PHE A 170 15.77 -1.67 8.56
CA PHE A 170 14.69 -0.88 7.97
C PHE A 170 14.99 0.56 7.50
N PRO A 171 16.20 1.03 7.12
CA PRO A 171 16.34 2.44 6.74
C PRO A 171 15.47 2.88 5.57
N PHE A 172 15.17 2.00 4.60
CA PHE A 172 14.16 2.32 3.59
C PHE A 172 12.83 2.70 4.22
N ALA A 173 12.35 1.87 5.15
CA ALA A 173 11.07 2.10 5.78
C ALA A 173 11.08 3.29 6.75
N VAL A 174 12.23 3.58 7.37
CA VAL A 174 12.43 4.81 8.15
C VAL A 174 12.32 6.03 7.23
N VAL A 175 13.00 6.00 6.08
CA VAL A 175 12.92 7.06 5.07
C VAL A 175 11.50 7.19 4.51
N ASP A 176 10.82 6.08 4.22
CA ASP A 176 9.43 6.06 3.78
C ASP A 176 8.53 6.73 4.84
N MET A 177 8.66 6.37 6.13
CA MET A 177 7.93 7.01 7.21
C MET A 177 8.13 8.53 7.26
N PHE A 178 9.38 8.99 7.16
CA PHE A 178 9.70 10.43 7.22
C PHE A 178 9.09 11.24 6.07
N ILE A 179 8.80 10.60 4.93
CA ILE A 179 8.14 11.24 3.79
C ILE A 179 6.61 11.10 3.91
N ILE A 180 6.13 9.88 4.16
CA ILE A 180 4.73 9.48 4.10
C ILE A 180 3.91 10.04 5.27
N TRP A 181 4.45 10.07 6.49
CA TRP A 181 3.69 10.52 7.66
C TRP A 181 3.37 12.02 7.62
N PRO A 182 4.31 12.93 7.32
CA PRO A 182 3.99 14.35 7.14
C PRO A 182 2.97 14.60 6.01
N ILE A 183 3.10 13.89 4.88
CA ILE A 183 2.14 13.97 3.77
C ILE A 183 0.74 13.52 4.22
N THR A 184 0.67 12.45 5.01
CA THR A 184 -0.59 11.96 5.59
C THR A 184 -1.26 13.01 6.46
N ALA A 185 -0.50 13.68 7.33
CA ALA A 185 -1.02 14.74 8.17
C ALA A 185 -1.57 15.92 7.34
N ILE A 186 -0.86 16.31 6.27
CA ILE A 186 -1.29 17.40 5.37
C ILE A 186 -2.61 17.03 4.66
N TYR A 187 -2.73 15.82 4.11
CA TYR A 187 -3.97 15.40 3.48
C TYR A 187 -5.11 15.26 4.48
N GLY A 188 -4.87 14.70 5.66
CA GLY A 188 -5.85 14.63 6.76
C GLY A 188 -6.40 16.00 7.12
N HIS A 189 -5.49 16.95 7.38
CA HIS A 189 -5.86 18.32 7.69
C HIS A 189 -6.65 18.99 6.56
N HIS A 190 -6.19 18.86 5.31
CA HIS A 190 -6.86 19.46 4.16
C HIS A 190 -8.23 18.82 3.92
N PHE A 191 -8.36 17.50 4.03
CA PHE A 191 -9.64 16.82 3.86
C PHE A 191 -10.69 17.32 4.85
N LEU A 192 -10.33 17.48 6.12
CA LEU A 192 -11.24 17.95 7.16
C LEU A 192 -11.58 19.44 7.03
N ASN A 193 -10.66 20.26 6.51
CA ASN A 193 -10.78 21.73 6.48
C ASN A 193 -10.92 22.31 5.06
N ALA A 194 -11.12 21.47 4.05
CA ALA A 194 -11.18 21.89 2.66
C ALA A 194 -12.31 22.90 2.41
N LYS A 195 -11.96 24.01 1.75
CA LYS A 195 -12.93 25.00 1.27
C LYS A 195 -13.71 24.44 0.08
N LYS A 196 -15.04 24.54 0.16
CA LYS A 196 -15.93 24.19 -0.94
C LYS A 196 -15.85 25.28 -2.01
N VAL A 197 -15.77 24.88 -3.28
CA VAL A 197 -15.92 25.81 -4.39
C VAL A 197 -17.41 26.11 -4.54
N GLU A 198 -17.80 27.37 -4.30
CA GLU A 198 -19.17 27.78 -4.55
C GLU A 198 -19.45 27.72 -6.06
N LYS A 199 -20.49 26.98 -6.45
CA LYS A 199 -20.99 27.04 -7.82
C LYS A 199 -21.56 28.45 -8.03
N LYS A 200 -20.95 29.25 -8.90
CA LYS A 200 -21.62 30.44 -9.43
C LYS A 200 -22.93 29.96 -10.05
N LYS A 201 -24.05 30.48 -9.55
CA LYS A 201 -25.33 30.35 -10.23
C LYS A 201 -25.27 31.27 -11.44
N ASP A 202 -25.06 30.69 -12.61
CA ASP A 202 -25.28 31.35 -13.89
C ASP A 202 -26.79 31.51 -14.13
#